data_AF-A0A420V0Z0-F1
#
_entry.id   AF-A0A420V0Z0-F1
#
_cell.length_a   1.000
_cell.length_b   1.000
_cell.length_c   1.000
_cell.angle_alpha   90.00
_cell.angle_beta   90.00
_cell.angle_gamma   90.00
#
_symmetry.space_group_name_H-M   'P 1'
#
loop_
_entity.id
_entity.type
_entity.pdbx_description
1 polymer ?
#
loop_
_entity_poly.entity_id
_entity_poly.type
_entity_poly.pdbx_seq_one_letter_code
_entity_poly.pdbx_strand_id
1 'polypeptide(L)'
;MYGVVRRALAVAGIEAAHREDRGDGILLLLPGSVPKHAVLGAFVDALEAELRGHARLHREGPRVLRLRAAMHAGEVAWDGRGWVGADLNTAFRMVDVPALKRTLEAAPKAVLSVGVSEALHRAVVRHDYLGIDPVEYRAVEFSAKELTDETLWIRVPGYLEPPGLDASGPSGGPRQDGGAPSGRAATAGPPAPAGNSGIGVVHGGIQGVGVNQGEIRQYWQPGSSPAPAEVAELKSHLEQLRAELREARSRHEIDDDTYAGATAELDEARRHTTAPDGAGRRPLLNALRRLRDLVENASGLAVTVAALIRLAGGEV
;
A
#
# COMPACT_ATOMS: atom_id res chain seq x y z
N MET A 1 -5.80 21.65 0.91
CA MET A 1 -6.19 20.22 1.01
C MET A 1 -6.41 19.57 -0.37
N TYR A 2 -7.39 20.00 -1.17
CA TYR A 2 -7.70 19.37 -2.49
C TYR A 2 -6.51 19.19 -3.44
N GLY A 3 -5.64 20.21 -3.57
CA GLY A 3 -4.46 20.12 -4.43
C GLY A 3 -3.43 19.08 -3.97
N VAL A 4 -3.27 18.90 -2.65
CA VAL A 4 -2.38 17.89 -2.05
C VAL A 4 -2.89 16.49 -2.40
N VAL A 5 -4.17 16.23 -2.13
CA VAL A 5 -4.79 14.93 -2.41
C VAL A 5 -4.76 14.59 -3.90
N ARG A 6 -5.05 15.56 -4.78
CA ARG A 6 -5.00 15.35 -6.23
C ARG A 6 -3.60 14.97 -6.72
N ARG A 7 -2.55 15.63 -6.22
CA ARG A 7 -1.17 15.28 -6.58
C ARG A 7 -0.77 13.91 -6.04
N ALA A 8 -1.17 13.57 -4.83
CA ALA A 8 -0.93 12.25 -4.26
C ALA A 8 -1.59 11.13 -5.08
N LEU A 9 -2.84 11.31 -5.51
CA LEU A 9 -3.53 10.37 -6.41
C LEU A 9 -2.78 10.20 -7.74
N ALA A 10 -2.30 11.30 -8.33
CA ALA A 10 -1.56 11.26 -9.58
C ALA A 10 -0.21 10.52 -9.44
N VAL A 11 0.53 10.75 -8.35
CA VAL A 11 1.78 10.03 -8.06
C VAL A 11 1.52 8.53 -7.89
N ALA A 12 0.41 8.15 -7.27
CA ALA A 12 0.02 6.76 -7.08
C ALA A 12 -0.60 6.10 -8.34
N GLY A 13 -0.69 6.82 -9.47
CA GLY A 13 -1.32 6.31 -10.69
C GLY A 13 -2.84 6.08 -10.57
N ILE A 14 -3.50 6.73 -9.61
CA ILE A 14 -4.94 6.59 -9.35
C ILE A 14 -5.70 7.69 -10.07
N GLU A 15 -6.20 7.38 -11.26
CA GLU A 15 -6.92 8.35 -12.11
C GLU A 15 -8.42 8.40 -11.81
N ALA A 16 -9.01 7.25 -11.48
CA ALA A 16 -10.44 7.11 -11.24
C ALA A 16 -10.75 7.27 -9.75
N ALA A 17 -11.23 8.45 -9.36
CA ALA A 17 -11.71 8.73 -8.00
C ALA A 17 -12.92 9.67 -8.03
N HIS A 18 -14.03 9.23 -7.45
CA HIS A 18 -15.13 10.13 -7.09
C HIS A 18 -14.78 10.87 -5.80
N ARG A 19 -15.11 12.17 -5.76
CA ARG A 19 -14.69 13.08 -4.68
C ARG A 19 -15.90 13.87 -4.20
N GLU A 20 -16.11 13.88 -2.90
CA GLU A 20 -17.14 14.69 -2.26
C GLU A 20 -16.51 15.61 -1.21
N ASP A 21 -16.85 16.90 -1.27
CA ASP A 21 -16.44 17.91 -0.29
C ASP A 21 -17.32 17.77 0.96
N ARG A 22 -16.69 17.68 2.14
CA ARG A 22 -17.38 17.55 3.42
C ARG A 22 -17.13 18.74 4.35
N GLY A 23 -16.65 19.87 3.81
CA GLY A 23 -16.34 21.09 4.55
C GLY A 23 -14.96 21.07 5.18
N ASP A 24 -14.73 20.14 6.11
CA ASP A 24 -13.45 19.96 6.83
C ASP A 24 -12.67 18.71 6.39
N GLY A 25 -13.21 17.96 5.42
CA GLY A 25 -12.63 16.73 4.89
C GLY A 25 -13.04 16.45 3.45
N ILE A 26 -12.51 15.35 2.91
CA ILE A 26 -12.80 14.86 1.57
C ILE A 26 -13.16 13.39 1.67
N LEU A 27 -14.29 13.00 1.09
CA LEU A 27 -14.57 11.59 0.80
C LEU A 27 -13.95 11.24 -0.56
N LEU A 28 -13.15 10.18 -0.59
CA LEU A 28 -12.65 9.57 -1.83
C LEU A 28 -13.30 8.21 -2.00
N LEU A 29 -13.96 8.01 -3.14
CA LEU A 29 -14.47 6.70 -3.56
C LEU A 29 -13.69 6.24 -4.78
N LEU A 30 -13.03 5.09 -4.63
CA LEU A 30 -12.20 4.48 -5.65
C LEU A 30 -12.92 3.24 -6.20
N PRO A 31 -12.95 3.02 -7.52
CA PRO A 31 -13.55 1.82 -8.08
C PRO A 31 -12.75 0.58 -7.66
N GLY A 32 -13.41 -0.58 -7.62
CA GLY A 32 -12.79 -1.85 -7.25
C GLY A 32 -11.62 -2.30 -8.14
N SER A 33 -11.44 -1.67 -9.31
CA SER A 33 -10.30 -1.86 -10.21
C SER A 33 -9.00 -1.24 -9.69
N VAL A 34 -9.06 -0.30 -8.74
CA VAL A 34 -7.84 0.29 -8.16
C VAL A 34 -7.18 -0.72 -7.22
N PRO A 35 -5.89 -1.05 -7.41
CA PRO A 35 -5.19 -1.98 -6.54
C PRO A 35 -5.09 -1.44 -5.11
N LYS A 36 -5.54 -2.22 -4.13
CA LYS A 36 -5.58 -1.79 -2.72
C LYS A 36 -4.19 -1.52 -2.14
N HIS A 37 -3.16 -2.23 -2.59
CA HIS A 37 -1.78 -1.96 -2.19
C HIS A 37 -1.26 -0.62 -2.72
N ALA A 38 -1.69 -0.17 -3.91
CA ALA A 38 -1.33 1.16 -4.41
C ALA A 38 -1.97 2.27 -3.56
N VAL A 39 -3.19 2.03 -3.03
CA VAL A 39 -3.86 2.96 -2.11
C VAL A 39 -3.17 3.02 -0.75
N LEU A 40 -2.80 1.87 -0.17
CA LEU A 40 -2.20 1.82 1.17
C LEU A 40 -0.71 2.14 1.20
N GLY A 41 0.01 1.91 0.10
CA GLY A 41 1.44 2.23 -0.06
C GLY A 41 1.62 3.57 -0.78
N ALA A 42 1.78 3.53 -2.10
CA ALA A 42 2.12 4.69 -2.93
C ALA A 42 1.27 5.94 -2.68
N PHE A 43 -0.06 5.82 -2.55
CA PHE A 43 -0.92 6.97 -2.27
C PHE A 43 -0.72 7.55 -0.87
N VAL A 44 -0.57 6.71 0.17
CA VAL A 44 -0.32 7.19 1.54
C VAL A 44 1.03 7.90 1.61
N ASP A 45 2.06 7.33 1.02
CA ASP A 45 3.41 7.90 1.04
C ASP A 45 3.46 9.22 0.24
N ALA A 46 2.82 9.26 -0.93
CA ALA A 46 2.70 10.50 -1.72
C ALA A 46 1.88 11.57 -0.98
N LEU A 47 0.81 11.18 -0.28
CA LEU A 47 0.00 12.09 0.53
C LEU A 47 0.83 12.69 1.68
N GLU A 48 1.62 11.87 2.38
CA GLU A 48 2.53 12.35 3.42
C GLU A 48 3.56 13.34 2.85
N ALA A 49 4.21 12.98 1.74
CA ALA A 49 5.23 13.81 1.09
C ALA A 49 4.66 15.18 0.68
N GLU A 50 3.46 15.19 0.09
CA GLU A 50 2.75 16.41 -0.31
C GLU A 50 2.34 17.27 0.88
N LEU A 51 1.89 16.66 1.98
CA LEU A 51 1.57 17.38 3.22
C LEU A 51 2.83 17.98 3.86
N ARG A 52 3.95 17.25 3.88
CA ARG A 52 5.25 17.78 4.35
C ARG A 52 5.75 18.90 3.45
N GLY A 53 5.62 18.78 2.13
CA GLY A 53 5.95 19.83 1.17
C GLY A 53 5.13 21.09 1.42
N HIS A 54 3.82 20.93 1.59
CA HIS A 54 2.94 22.04 1.94
C HIS A 54 3.32 22.70 3.27
N ALA A 55 3.64 21.92 4.30
CA ALA A 55 4.09 22.42 5.60
C ALA A 55 5.37 23.26 5.50
N ARG A 56 6.34 22.86 4.66
CA ARG A 56 7.60 23.60 4.45
C ARG A 56 7.37 24.98 3.82
N LEU A 57 6.41 25.09 2.90
CA LEU A 57 6.08 26.33 2.20
C LEU A 57 5.33 27.34 3.07
N HIS A 58 4.73 26.92 4.18
CA HIS A 58 3.86 27.75 5.03
C HIS A 58 4.40 27.93 6.46
N ARG A 59 5.74 27.90 6.63
CA ARG A 59 6.43 27.97 7.94
C ARG A 59 6.15 29.24 8.77
N GLU A 60 5.56 30.28 8.18
CA GLU A 60 5.31 31.56 8.85
C GLU A 60 3.83 31.82 9.23
N GLY A 61 2.95 30.82 9.18
CA GLY A 61 1.51 30.94 9.50
C GLY A 61 1.00 30.01 10.62
N PRO A 62 -0.16 30.32 11.24
CA PRO A 62 -0.70 29.51 12.32
C PRO A 62 -1.30 28.21 11.77
N ARG A 63 -0.61 27.10 12.07
CA ARG A 63 -1.01 25.67 11.92
C ARG A 63 -0.67 25.04 10.56
N VAL A 64 0.33 24.16 10.60
CA VAL A 64 0.61 23.14 9.58
C VAL A 64 -0.64 22.30 9.33
N LEU A 65 -1.01 22.07 8.07
CA LEU A 65 -2.11 21.18 7.69
C LEU A 65 -1.73 19.73 8.07
N ARG A 66 -2.54 19.12 8.94
CA ARG A 66 -2.38 17.73 9.38
C ARG A 66 -3.69 17.00 9.14
N LEU A 67 -3.62 15.76 8.64
CA LEU A 67 -4.81 14.98 8.26
C LEU A 67 -4.91 13.69 9.05
N ARG A 68 -6.16 13.27 9.31
CA ARG A 68 -6.52 11.91 9.67
C ARG A 68 -7.19 11.30 8.44
N ALA A 69 -6.80 10.08 8.08
CA ALA A 69 -7.40 9.34 6.98
C ALA A 69 -7.89 7.99 7.51
N ALA A 70 -9.05 7.55 7.04
CA ALA A 70 -9.52 6.18 7.25
C ALA A 70 -9.74 5.51 5.89
N MET A 71 -9.33 4.25 5.79
CA MET A 71 -9.38 3.47 4.56
C MET A 71 -10.10 2.16 4.82
N HIS A 72 -11.14 1.92 4.04
CA HIS A 72 -11.96 0.72 4.09
C HIS A 72 -12.31 0.28 2.67
N ALA A 73 -12.57 -1.01 2.49
CA ALA A 73 -13.00 -1.58 1.23
C ALA A 73 -14.25 -2.41 1.46
N GLY A 74 -15.27 -2.13 0.66
CA GLY A 74 -16.57 -2.76 0.73
C GLY A 74 -17.49 -2.21 -0.35
N GLU A 75 -18.77 -2.51 -0.23
CA GLU A 75 -19.79 -2.22 -1.22
C GLU A 75 -20.49 -0.88 -0.95
N VAL A 76 -20.70 -0.12 -2.02
CA VAL A 76 -21.42 1.15 -1.99
C VAL A 76 -22.35 1.25 -3.20
N ALA A 77 -23.48 1.91 -3.02
CA ALA A 77 -24.48 2.11 -4.06
C ALA A 77 -24.73 3.61 -4.28
N TRP A 78 -25.08 3.97 -5.51
CA TRP A 78 -25.55 5.30 -5.85
C TRP A 78 -27.08 5.33 -5.79
N ASP A 79 -27.66 6.17 -4.93
CA ASP A 79 -29.12 6.25 -4.73
C ASP A 79 -29.80 7.33 -5.60
N GLY A 80 -29.04 7.97 -6.50
CA GLY A 80 -29.51 9.09 -7.32
C GLY A 80 -29.21 10.47 -6.73
N ARG A 81 -28.86 10.56 -5.44
CA ARG A 81 -28.53 11.81 -4.73
C ARG A 81 -27.15 11.78 -4.08
N GLY A 82 -26.66 10.60 -3.72
CA GLY A 82 -25.35 10.39 -3.12
C GLY A 82 -24.96 8.92 -3.07
N TRP A 83 -23.80 8.67 -2.49
CA TRP A 83 -23.32 7.32 -2.21
C TRP A 83 -23.82 6.85 -0.85
N VAL A 84 -24.31 5.61 -0.79
CA VAL A 84 -24.85 4.98 0.41
C VAL A 84 -24.29 3.58 0.58
N GLY A 85 -24.14 3.11 1.81
CA GLY A 85 -23.68 1.75 2.11
C GLY A 85 -23.23 1.61 3.56
N ALA A 86 -23.36 0.39 4.10
CA ALA A 86 -22.86 0.08 5.45
C ALA A 86 -21.34 0.29 5.52
N ASP A 87 -20.60 -0.15 4.50
CA ASP A 87 -19.15 -0.01 4.43
C ASP A 87 -18.69 1.45 4.32
N LEU A 88 -19.47 2.30 3.63
CA LEU A 88 -19.23 3.75 3.61
C LEU A 88 -19.45 4.37 5.00
N ASN A 89 -20.52 3.98 5.70
CA ASN A 89 -20.76 4.42 7.07
C ASN A 89 -19.62 3.98 8.00
N THR A 90 -19.11 2.75 7.83
CA THR A 90 -17.96 2.23 8.56
C THR A 90 -16.73 3.11 8.36
N ALA A 91 -16.39 3.47 7.11
CA ALA A 91 -15.28 4.37 6.81
C ALA A 91 -15.43 5.74 7.52
N PHE A 92 -16.64 6.29 7.55
CA PHE A 92 -16.92 7.53 8.30
C PHE A 92 -16.76 7.36 9.81
N ARG A 93 -17.20 6.23 10.39
CA ARG A 93 -16.99 5.98 11.83
C ARG A 93 -15.51 5.83 12.17
N MET A 94 -14.73 5.22 11.27
CA MET A 94 -13.30 5.00 11.48
C MET A 94 -12.49 6.29 11.54
N VAL A 95 -12.76 7.29 10.68
CA VAL A 95 -11.97 8.54 10.69
C VAL A 95 -12.16 9.36 11.97
N ASP A 96 -13.29 9.17 12.64
CA ASP A 96 -13.64 9.80 13.91
C ASP A 96 -13.13 9.04 15.15
N VAL A 97 -12.49 7.88 14.97
CA VAL A 97 -11.94 7.11 16.09
C VAL A 97 -10.92 7.96 16.87
N PRO A 98 -11.12 8.18 18.19
CA PRO A 98 -10.28 9.10 18.97
C PRO A 98 -8.79 8.77 18.94
N ALA A 99 -8.43 7.50 18.75
CA ALA A 99 -7.06 7.06 18.62
C ALA A 99 -6.30 7.77 17.48
N LEU A 100 -6.91 7.98 16.30
CA LEU A 100 -6.27 8.71 15.19
C LEU A 100 -5.92 10.16 15.55
N LYS A 101 -6.75 10.80 16.39
CA LYS A 101 -6.48 12.14 16.90
C LYS A 101 -5.38 12.12 17.94
N ARG A 102 -5.46 11.20 18.92
CA ARG A 102 -4.43 11.02 19.96
C ARG A 102 -3.04 10.78 19.36
N THR A 103 -2.95 9.97 18.30
CA THR A 103 -1.66 9.72 17.65
C THR A 103 -1.05 10.97 17.02
N LEU A 104 -1.87 11.83 16.41
CA LEU A 104 -1.39 13.11 15.90
C LEU A 104 -1.00 14.06 17.04
N GLU A 105 -1.76 14.12 18.13
CA GLU A 105 -1.41 14.95 19.28
C GLU A 105 -0.07 14.52 19.91
N ALA A 106 0.16 13.21 20.02
CA ALA A 106 1.40 12.62 20.54
C ALA A 106 2.57 12.63 19.53
N ALA A 107 2.33 12.90 18.25
CA ALA A 107 3.35 12.95 17.20
C ALA A 107 3.51 14.36 16.61
N PRO A 108 4.23 15.30 17.27
CA PRO A 108 4.37 16.67 16.78
C PRO A 108 4.94 16.81 15.35
N LYS A 109 5.73 15.82 14.90
CA LYS A 109 6.37 15.80 13.57
C LYS A 109 5.51 15.11 12.49
N ALA A 110 4.42 14.45 12.86
CA ALA A 110 3.56 13.75 11.93
C ALA A 110 2.57 14.70 11.26
N VAL A 111 2.40 14.56 9.95
CA VAL A 111 1.40 15.30 9.17
C VAL A 111 0.17 14.46 8.82
N LEU A 112 0.25 13.14 9.03
CA LEU A 112 -0.77 12.17 8.63
C LEU A 112 -0.88 11.07 9.69
N SER A 113 -2.11 10.66 10.01
CA SER A 113 -2.42 9.43 10.73
C SER A 113 -3.46 8.65 9.92
N VAL A 114 -3.17 7.37 9.66
CA VAL A 114 -3.96 6.52 8.76
C VAL A 114 -4.54 5.36 9.55
N GLY A 115 -5.86 5.24 9.53
CA GLY A 115 -6.59 4.08 10.04
C GLY A 115 -7.02 3.16 8.89
N VAL A 116 -6.76 1.87 9.02
CA VAL A 116 -7.10 0.84 8.03
C VAL A 116 -8.00 -0.19 8.69
N SER A 117 -9.11 -0.54 8.04
CA SER A 117 -10.02 -1.56 8.57
C SER A 117 -9.34 -2.95 8.65
N GLU A 118 -9.80 -3.80 9.57
CA GLU A 118 -9.37 -5.21 9.67
C GLU A 118 -9.41 -5.94 8.31
N ALA A 119 -10.46 -5.72 7.50
CA ALA A 119 -10.59 -6.33 6.18
C ALA A 119 -9.42 -5.95 5.24
N LEU A 120 -9.03 -4.68 5.21
CA LEU A 120 -7.90 -4.21 4.38
C LEU A 120 -6.55 -4.62 4.95
N HIS A 121 -6.39 -4.60 6.28
CA HIS A 121 -5.17 -5.08 6.93
C HIS A 121 -4.91 -6.55 6.57
N ARG A 122 -5.95 -7.37 6.73
CA ARG A 122 -5.94 -8.79 6.38
C ARG A 122 -5.75 -9.03 4.89
N ALA A 123 -6.36 -8.22 4.02
CA ALA A 123 -6.24 -8.43 2.58
C ALA A 123 -4.89 -7.98 1.99
N VAL A 124 -4.26 -6.96 2.58
CA VAL A 124 -3.12 -6.26 1.98
C VAL A 124 -1.94 -6.16 2.94
N VAL A 125 -2.13 -5.50 4.09
CA VAL A 125 -1.01 -5.11 4.97
C VAL A 125 -0.21 -6.32 5.43
N ARG A 126 -0.86 -7.39 5.89
CA ARG A 126 -0.17 -8.60 6.39
C ARG A 126 0.77 -9.30 5.39
N HIS A 127 0.63 -8.99 4.10
CA HIS A 127 1.38 -9.65 3.03
C HIS A 127 2.64 -8.88 2.61
N ASP A 128 2.97 -7.78 3.31
CA ASP A 128 4.25 -7.08 3.16
C ASP A 128 4.53 -6.65 1.70
N TYR A 129 3.51 -6.06 1.07
CA TYR A 129 3.64 -5.47 -0.26
C TYR A 129 4.57 -4.24 -0.21
N LEU A 130 5.26 -3.94 -1.31
CA LEU A 130 6.18 -2.81 -1.38
C LEU A 130 5.50 -1.49 -0.93
N GLY A 131 6.16 -0.77 -0.02
CA GLY A 131 5.64 0.48 0.58
C GLY A 131 4.67 0.27 1.75
N ILE A 132 4.43 -0.98 2.16
CA ILE A 132 3.53 -1.31 3.27
C ILE A 132 4.23 -2.29 4.19
N ASP A 133 4.77 -1.77 5.29
CA ASP A 133 5.39 -2.59 6.33
C ASP A 133 4.35 -2.90 7.44
N PRO A 134 3.99 -4.18 7.67
CA PRO A 134 3.09 -4.55 8.76
C PRO A 134 3.54 -4.06 10.13
N VAL A 135 4.86 -3.92 10.37
CA VAL A 135 5.38 -3.53 11.68
C VAL A 135 5.06 -2.07 12.02
N GLU A 136 4.68 -1.24 11.03
CA GLU A 136 4.28 0.15 11.23
C GLU A 136 2.82 0.29 11.71
N TYR A 137 2.05 -0.80 11.71
CA TYR A 137 0.63 -0.79 12.08
C TYR A 137 0.41 -1.29 13.52
N ARG A 138 -0.46 -0.62 14.27
CA ARG A 138 -0.92 -1.07 15.58
C ARG A 138 -2.45 -1.17 15.60
N ALA A 139 -2.94 -2.31 16.09
CA ALA A 139 -4.37 -2.55 16.25
C ALA A 139 -4.91 -1.78 17.44
N VAL A 140 -6.11 -1.21 17.27
CA VAL A 140 -6.90 -0.57 18.31
C VAL A 140 -8.33 -1.05 18.17
N GLU A 141 -8.89 -1.57 19.26
CA GLU A 141 -10.31 -1.88 19.33
C GLU A 141 -11.12 -0.58 19.45
N PHE A 142 -12.24 -0.51 18.73
CA PHE A 142 -13.15 0.61 18.82
C PHE A 142 -14.60 0.16 18.66
N SER A 143 -15.49 0.91 19.29
CA SER A 143 -16.93 0.78 19.12
C SER A 143 -17.49 2.13 18.70
N ALA A 144 -18.42 2.12 17.76
CA ALA A 144 -19.10 3.29 17.25
C ALA A 144 -20.58 2.95 17.02
N LYS A 145 -21.36 3.91 16.54
CA LYS A 145 -22.76 3.61 16.20
C LYS A 145 -22.81 2.47 15.18
N GLU A 146 -23.53 1.39 15.54
CA GLU A 146 -23.71 0.17 14.73
C GLU A 146 -22.42 -0.65 14.49
N LEU A 147 -21.33 -0.34 15.20
CA LEU A 147 -20.06 -1.07 15.17
C LEU A 147 -19.63 -1.41 16.60
N THR A 148 -19.42 -2.67 16.90
CA THR A 148 -19.07 -3.12 18.26
C THR A 148 -17.81 -3.98 18.21
N ASP A 149 -16.82 -3.63 19.01
CA ASP A 149 -15.56 -4.37 19.18
C ASP A 149 -14.81 -4.58 17.85
N GLU A 150 -14.86 -3.56 16.98
CA GLU A 150 -14.19 -3.55 15.69
C GLU A 150 -12.70 -3.23 15.85
N THR A 151 -11.88 -3.71 14.92
CA THR A 151 -10.44 -3.44 14.92
C THR A 151 -10.05 -2.41 13.86
N LEU A 152 -9.37 -1.35 14.30
CA LEU A 152 -8.72 -0.36 13.44
C LEU A 152 -7.19 -0.51 13.54
N TRP A 153 -6.54 -0.65 12.40
CA TRP A 153 -5.07 -0.68 12.31
C TRP A 153 -4.55 0.71 11.99
N ILE A 154 -3.78 1.29 12.90
CA ILE A 154 -3.28 2.66 12.78
C ILE A 154 -1.82 2.64 12.34
N ARG A 155 -1.50 3.45 11.33
CA ARG A 155 -0.13 3.78 10.87
C ARG A 155 0.08 5.28 10.96
N VAL A 156 1.25 5.71 11.43
CA VAL A 156 1.67 7.12 11.42
C VAL A 156 2.98 7.20 10.64
N PRO A 157 2.95 7.63 9.36
CA PRO A 157 4.16 7.67 8.55
C PRO A 157 5.32 8.44 9.21
N GLY A 158 6.51 7.85 9.15
CA GLY A 158 7.71 8.33 9.86
C GLY A 158 7.82 7.88 11.32
N TYR A 159 6.92 7.03 11.81
CA TYR A 159 6.98 6.40 13.13
C TYR A 159 6.81 4.88 12.99
N LEU A 160 7.77 4.13 13.54
CA LEU A 160 7.70 2.66 13.58
C LEU A 160 6.55 2.17 14.45
N GLU A 161 6.25 2.91 15.53
CA GLU A 161 5.09 2.68 16.38
C GLU A 161 4.28 3.97 16.48
N PRO A 162 2.98 3.96 16.14
CA PRO A 162 2.09 5.10 16.36
C PRO A 162 2.12 5.53 17.84
N PRO A 163 2.62 6.74 18.16
CA PRO A 163 2.69 7.20 19.54
C PRO A 163 1.28 7.55 20.06
N GLY A 164 1.10 7.59 21.38
CA GLY A 164 -0.19 7.96 21.98
C GLY A 164 -1.27 6.89 21.88
N LEU A 165 -0.91 5.70 21.41
CA LEU A 165 -1.66 4.47 21.67
C LEU A 165 -1.09 3.89 22.96
N ASP A 166 -1.96 3.66 23.95
CA ASP A 166 -1.55 3.00 25.18
C ASP A 166 -1.00 1.61 24.83
N ALA A 167 0.10 1.20 25.46
CA ALA A 167 0.71 -0.11 25.28
C ALA A 167 -0.17 -1.19 25.93
N SER A 168 -1.33 -1.42 25.33
CA SER A 168 -2.26 -2.46 25.72
C SER A 168 -2.35 -3.45 24.58
N GLY A 169 -1.49 -4.47 24.63
CA GLY A 169 -1.90 -5.81 24.23
C GLY A 169 -3.17 -6.21 24.99
N PRO A 170 -3.86 -7.29 24.57
CA PRO A 170 -5.24 -7.59 24.98
C PRO A 170 -5.34 -7.63 26.50
N SER A 171 -5.89 -6.57 27.07
CA SER A 171 -6.04 -6.39 28.52
C SER A 171 -7.42 -6.87 28.87
N GLY A 172 -7.52 -8.18 29.10
CA GLY A 172 -8.71 -8.78 29.70
C GLY A 172 -8.90 -8.29 31.13
N GLY A 173 -10.14 -7.87 31.44
CA GLY A 173 -10.70 -7.85 32.80
C GLY A 173 -11.68 -6.70 33.05
N PRO A 174 -12.62 -6.82 34.02
CA PRO A 174 -13.36 -7.99 34.48
C PRO A 174 -14.85 -7.91 34.09
N ARG A 175 -15.47 -9.07 33.82
CA ARG A 175 -16.92 -9.23 33.67
C ARG A 175 -17.61 -8.88 35.00
N GLN A 176 -18.65 -8.06 34.94
CA GLN A 176 -19.63 -7.98 36.01
C GLN A 176 -20.81 -8.87 35.64
N ASP A 177 -20.96 -9.93 36.42
CA ASP A 177 -22.10 -10.84 36.42
C ASP A 177 -23.36 -10.13 36.93
N GLY A 178 -24.50 -10.44 36.33
CA GLY A 178 -25.80 -9.98 36.82
C GLY A 178 -27.00 -10.45 36.02
N GLY A 179 -27.38 -11.73 36.17
CA GLY A 179 -28.78 -12.16 36.08
C GLY A 179 -29.18 -13.03 34.88
N ALA A 180 -29.12 -14.36 35.05
CA ALA A 180 -29.97 -15.30 34.33
C ALA A 180 -31.37 -15.36 34.99
N PRO A 181 -32.41 -15.86 34.29
CA PRO A 181 -32.64 -17.29 34.40
C PRO A 181 -32.92 -18.04 33.08
N SER A 182 -32.79 -19.36 33.22
CA SER A 182 -33.11 -20.49 32.34
C SER A 182 -34.31 -20.32 31.39
N GLY A 183 -34.41 -20.98 30.24
CA GLY A 183 -33.59 -22.01 29.60
C GLY A 183 -34.49 -22.81 28.64
N ARG A 184 -33.97 -23.27 27.49
CA ARG A 184 -34.39 -24.54 26.87
C ARG A 184 -33.49 -24.96 25.70
N ALA A 185 -32.97 -26.17 25.85
CA ALA A 185 -32.66 -27.21 24.86
C ALA A 185 -32.03 -26.84 23.51
N ALA A 186 -30.82 -27.35 23.33
CA ALA A 186 -30.18 -27.58 22.05
C ALA A 186 -31.02 -28.46 21.12
N THR A 187 -31.12 -28.04 19.86
CA THR A 187 -31.29 -28.95 18.73
C THR A 187 -30.09 -28.75 17.80
N ALA A 188 -29.38 -29.83 17.53
CA ALA A 188 -28.27 -29.87 16.59
C ALA A 188 -28.77 -29.51 15.18
N GLY A 189 -28.24 -28.42 14.63
CA GLY A 189 -28.40 -28.08 13.22
C GLY A 189 -27.56 -29.02 12.33
N PRO A 190 -27.98 -29.30 11.09
CA PRO A 190 -27.30 -30.25 10.21
C PRO A 190 -25.88 -29.76 9.83
N PRO A 191 -24.96 -30.69 9.47
CA PRO A 191 -23.59 -30.34 9.16
C PRO A 191 -23.52 -29.37 7.98
N ALA A 192 -22.66 -28.35 8.10
CA ALA A 192 -22.38 -27.39 7.04
C ALA A 192 -21.94 -28.14 5.76
N PRO A 193 -22.44 -27.77 4.56
CA PRO A 193 -21.90 -28.31 3.33
C PRO A 193 -20.47 -27.77 3.12
N ALA A 194 -19.58 -28.65 2.69
CA ALA A 194 -18.26 -28.28 2.18
C ALA A 194 -18.46 -27.51 0.86
N GLY A 195 -18.39 -26.18 0.91
CA GLY A 195 -18.56 -25.31 -0.25
C GLY A 195 -17.69 -24.06 -0.09
N ASN A 196 -16.61 -23.99 -0.85
CA ASN A 196 -15.73 -22.84 -0.88
C ASN A 196 -16.28 -21.81 -1.87
N SER A 197 -16.76 -20.68 -1.39
CA SER A 197 -17.16 -19.54 -2.24
C SER A 197 -15.92 -18.72 -2.57
N GLY A 198 -15.36 -18.92 -3.77
CA GLY A 198 -14.22 -18.16 -4.26
C GLY A 198 -14.62 -17.21 -5.40
N ILE A 199 -14.21 -15.94 -5.31
CA ILE A 199 -14.18 -15.01 -6.45
C ILE A 199 -12.79 -15.16 -7.09
N GLY A 200 -12.73 -15.59 -8.36
CA GLY A 200 -11.49 -15.74 -9.11
C GLY A 200 -11.52 -14.92 -10.41
N VAL A 201 -10.43 -14.20 -10.69
CA VAL A 201 -10.19 -13.57 -11.99
C VAL A 201 -9.34 -14.53 -12.82
N VAL A 202 -9.85 -14.99 -13.96
CA VAL A 202 -9.06 -15.67 -15.00
C VAL A 202 -8.79 -14.65 -16.10
N HIS A 203 -7.53 -14.44 -16.47
CA HIS A 203 -7.20 -13.65 -17.66
C HIS A 203 -7.84 -14.32 -18.89
N GLY A 204 -8.88 -13.68 -19.43
CA GLY A 204 -9.74 -14.27 -20.45
C GLY A 204 -11.17 -13.74 -20.54
N GLY A 205 -11.53 -12.70 -19.78
CA GLY A 205 -12.72 -11.91 -20.11
C GLY A 205 -14.08 -12.47 -19.67
N ILE A 206 -14.14 -13.23 -18.57
CA ILE A 206 -15.43 -13.45 -17.88
C ILE A 206 -15.52 -12.48 -16.71
N GLN A 207 -16.39 -11.48 -16.82
CA GLN A 207 -16.92 -10.72 -15.68
C GLN A 207 -18.30 -11.29 -15.33
N GLY A 208 -18.39 -12.01 -14.22
CA GLY A 208 -19.66 -12.52 -13.70
C GLY A 208 -19.49 -13.38 -12.45
N VAL A 209 -20.52 -13.42 -11.60
CA VAL A 209 -20.64 -14.40 -10.52
C VAL A 209 -21.25 -15.68 -11.13
N GLY A 210 -20.52 -16.79 -11.08
CA GLY A 210 -20.99 -18.09 -11.55
C GLY A 210 -20.96 -19.13 -10.44
N VAL A 211 -22.02 -19.91 -10.30
CA VAL A 211 -22.03 -21.13 -9.46
C VAL A 211 -21.56 -22.28 -10.34
N ASN A 212 -20.35 -22.79 -10.10
CA ASN A 212 -19.85 -23.99 -10.78
C ASN A 212 -20.13 -25.23 -9.92
N GLN A 213 -20.76 -26.26 -10.49
CA GLN A 213 -20.85 -27.58 -9.86
C GLN A 213 -19.94 -28.56 -10.61
N GLY A 214 -18.74 -28.77 -10.07
CA GLY A 214 -17.73 -29.68 -10.60
C GLY A 214 -16.39 -29.61 -9.85
N GLU A 215 -15.52 -30.61 -10.04
CA GLU A 215 -14.16 -30.63 -9.48
C GLU A 215 -13.31 -29.55 -10.17
N ILE A 216 -12.92 -28.51 -9.43
CA ILE A 216 -12.01 -27.47 -9.94
C ILE A 216 -10.59 -28.03 -9.94
N ARG A 217 -10.07 -28.38 -11.11
CA ARG A 217 -8.63 -28.64 -11.29
C ARG A 217 -7.92 -27.32 -11.55
N GLN A 218 -7.35 -26.75 -10.50
CA GLN A 218 -6.46 -25.60 -10.63
C GLN A 218 -5.13 -26.07 -11.19
N TYR A 219 -4.86 -25.78 -12.46
CA TYR A 219 -3.52 -25.89 -13.02
C TYR A 219 -2.77 -24.61 -12.69
N TRP A 220 -1.80 -24.72 -11.77
CA TRP A 220 -0.83 -23.65 -11.54
C TRP A 220 0.03 -23.53 -12.80
N GLN A 221 -0.13 -22.42 -13.54
CA GLN A 221 0.88 -22.00 -14.50
C GLN A 221 1.88 -21.12 -13.76
N PRO A 222 3.19 -21.47 -13.73
CA PRO A 222 4.22 -20.53 -13.32
C PRO A 222 4.05 -19.25 -14.12
N GLY A 223 4.18 -18.10 -13.46
CA GLY A 223 3.99 -16.79 -14.07
C GLY A 223 4.67 -16.71 -15.43
N SER A 224 3.94 -16.23 -16.43
CA SER A 224 4.46 -16.06 -17.79
C SER A 224 5.78 -15.30 -17.71
N SER A 225 6.85 -15.94 -18.17
CA SER A 225 8.13 -15.28 -18.41
C SER A 225 7.88 -14.01 -19.23
N PRO A 226 8.57 -12.90 -18.94
CA PRO A 226 8.47 -11.68 -19.73
C PRO A 226 8.67 -12.00 -21.21
N ALA A 227 7.92 -11.32 -22.07
CA ALA A 227 7.98 -11.60 -23.51
C ALA A 227 9.44 -11.41 -23.99
N PRO A 228 9.95 -12.22 -24.95
CA PRO A 228 11.33 -12.12 -25.43
C PRO A 228 11.77 -10.70 -25.85
N ALA A 229 10.81 -9.86 -26.27
CA ALA A 229 11.02 -8.45 -26.57
C ALA A 229 11.32 -7.58 -25.33
N GLU A 230 10.61 -7.78 -24.22
CA GLU A 230 10.81 -7.04 -22.95
C GLU A 230 12.17 -7.37 -22.33
N VAL A 231 12.59 -8.64 -22.44
CA VAL A 231 13.93 -9.08 -21.99
C VAL A 231 15.04 -8.47 -22.85
N ALA A 232 14.82 -8.34 -24.16
CA ALA A 232 15.78 -7.71 -25.07
C ALA A 232 15.89 -6.20 -24.81
N GLU A 233 14.77 -5.53 -24.55
CA GLU A 233 14.71 -4.11 -24.21
C GLU A 233 15.41 -3.80 -22.89
N LEU A 234 15.20 -4.60 -21.84
CA LEU A 234 15.91 -4.45 -20.56
C LEU A 234 17.42 -4.63 -20.72
N LYS A 235 17.86 -5.63 -21.50
CA LYS A 235 19.28 -5.85 -21.80
C LYS A 235 19.90 -4.67 -22.54
N SER A 236 19.18 -4.08 -23.49
CA SER A 236 19.63 -2.89 -24.23
C SER A 236 19.87 -1.70 -23.30
N HIS A 237 18.95 -1.45 -22.35
CA HIS A 237 19.09 -0.36 -21.39
C HIS A 237 20.25 -0.58 -20.40
N LEU A 238 20.52 -1.82 -19.98
CA LEU A 238 21.69 -2.13 -19.14
C LEU A 238 23.02 -1.88 -19.87
N GLU A 239 23.10 -2.20 -21.17
CA GLU A 239 24.29 -1.91 -21.98
C GLU A 239 24.48 -0.40 -22.21
N GLN A 240 23.38 0.34 -22.38
CA GLN A 240 23.42 1.79 -22.46
C GLN A 240 23.95 2.41 -21.15
N LEU A 241 23.47 1.95 -20.00
CA LEU A 241 23.96 2.41 -18.70
C LEU A 241 25.46 2.08 -18.50
N ARG A 242 25.93 0.93 -19.00
CA ARG A 242 27.36 0.58 -18.98
C ARG A 242 28.20 1.55 -19.81
N ALA A 243 27.68 2.04 -20.94
CA ALA A 243 28.36 3.05 -21.75
C ALA A 243 28.43 4.40 -21.01
N GLU A 244 27.32 4.81 -20.37
CA GLU A 244 27.27 6.05 -19.58
C GLU A 244 28.25 6.02 -18.39
N LEU A 245 28.41 4.90 -17.69
CA LEU A 245 29.41 4.75 -16.62
C LEU A 245 30.86 4.89 -17.11
N ARG A 246 31.17 4.34 -18.29
CA ARG A 246 32.51 4.49 -18.89
C ARG A 246 32.79 5.95 -19.25
N GLU A 247 31.79 6.63 -19.78
CA GLU A 247 31.89 8.05 -20.14
C GLU A 247 32.04 8.93 -18.88
N ALA A 248 31.25 8.68 -17.83
CA ALA A 248 31.36 9.38 -16.55
C ALA A 248 32.75 9.21 -15.90
N ARG A 249 33.32 7.99 -15.95
CA ARG A 249 34.71 7.74 -15.52
C ARG A 249 35.71 8.54 -16.36
N SER A 250 35.55 8.56 -17.68
CA SER A 250 36.46 9.31 -18.57
C SER A 250 36.42 10.83 -18.34
N ARG A 251 35.29 11.34 -17.84
CA ARG A 251 35.09 12.74 -17.44
C ARG A 251 35.49 13.01 -15.98
N HIS A 252 36.00 12.02 -15.26
CA HIS A 252 36.34 12.08 -13.84
C HIS A 252 35.15 12.49 -12.93
N GLU A 253 33.92 12.17 -13.33
CA GLU A 253 32.70 12.41 -12.54
C GLU A 253 32.49 11.34 -11.46
N ILE A 254 33.11 10.18 -11.63
CA ILE A 254 33.16 9.07 -10.67
C ILE A 254 34.59 8.58 -10.54
N ASP A 255 35.00 8.16 -9.34
CA ASP A 255 36.32 7.57 -9.11
C ASP A 255 36.39 6.10 -9.57
N ASP A 256 37.61 5.57 -9.63
CA ASP A 256 37.87 4.21 -10.12
C ASP A 256 37.24 3.11 -9.24
N ASP A 257 37.11 3.36 -7.93
CA ASP A 257 36.50 2.44 -6.97
C ASP A 257 34.97 2.38 -7.15
N THR A 258 34.34 3.54 -7.32
CA THR A 258 32.91 3.71 -7.62
C THR A 258 32.57 3.08 -8.97
N TYR A 259 33.42 3.29 -9.99
CA TYR A 259 33.25 2.66 -11.29
C TYR A 259 33.36 1.12 -11.23
N ALA A 260 34.30 0.59 -10.45
CA ALA A 260 34.47 -0.86 -10.26
C ALA A 260 33.25 -1.47 -9.54
N GLY A 261 32.77 -0.83 -8.47
CA GLY A 261 31.56 -1.24 -7.75
C GLY A 261 30.31 -1.19 -8.61
N ALA A 262 30.11 -0.09 -9.35
CA ALA A 262 28.97 0.08 -10.25
C ALA A 262 28.97 -0.97 -11.38
N THR A 263 30.14 -1.31 -11.92
CA THR A 263 30.27 -2.34 -12.96
C THR A 263 29.91 -3.74 -12.43
N ALA A 264 30.33 -4.07 -11.21
CA ALA A 264 30.01 -5.35 -10.58
C ALA A 264 28.51 -5.53 -10.33
N GLU A 265 27.81 -4.49 -9.86
CA GLU A 265 26.36 -4.53 -9.64
C GLU A 265 25.59 -4.61 -10.98
N LEU A 266 26.09 -3.97 -12.05
CA LEU A 266 25.54 -4.14 -13.40
C LEU A 266 25.68 -5.56 -13.95
N ASP A 267 26.82 -6.20 -13.71
CA ASP A 267 27.06 -7.59 -14.13
C ASP A 267 26.21 -8.58 -13.32
N GLU A 268 25.91 -8.28 -12.06
CA GLU A 268 24.92 -9.00 -11.25
C GLU A 268 23.50 -8.81 -11.81
N ALA A 269 23.07 -7.57 -12.08
CA ALA A 269 21.76 -7.28 -12.68
C ALA A 269 21.55 -8.05 -14.01
N ARG A 270 22.56 -8.05 -14.89
CA ARG A 270 22.48 -8.73 -16.19
C ARG A 270 22.28 -10.25 -16.06
N ARG A 271 22.91 -10.90 -15.08
CA ARG A 271 22.77 -12.35 -14.84
C ARG A 271 21.33 -12.77 -14.55
N HIS A 272 20.54 -11.87 -13.97
CA HIS A 272 19.15 -12.14 -13.59
C HIS A 272 18.12 -11.78 -14.67
N THR A 273 18.54 -11.21 -15.80
CA THR A 273 17.64 -10.89 -16.93
C THR A 273 17.17 -12.13 -17.72
N THR A 274 17.77 -13.30 -17.50
CA THR A 274 17.46 -14.56 -18.19
C THR A 274 16.87 -15.64 -17.29
N ALA A 275 16.58 -15.33 -16.01
CA ALA A 275 15.98 -16.29 -15.09
C ALA A 275 14.54 -16.63 -15.55
N PRO A 276 14.20 -17.92 -15.73
CA PRO A 276 12.94 -18.35 -16.34
C PRO A 276 11.69 -18.20 -15.45
N ASP A 277 11.82 -17.67 -14.23
CA ASP A 277 10.74 -17.46 -13.29
C ASP A 277 11.01 -16.25 -12.37
N GLY A 278 10.00 -15.83 -11.61
CA GLY A 278 10.05 -14.66 -10.71
C GLY A 278 11.18 -14.66 -9.66
N ALA A 279 11.97 -15.72 -9.57
CA ALA A 279 13.14 -15.83 -8.69
C ALA A 279 14.27 -14.85 -9.06
N GLY A 280 14.44 -14.50 -10.35
CA GLY A 280 15.48 -13.56 -10.79
C GLY A 280 15.14 -12.08 -10.56
N ARG A 281 13.87 -11.74 -10.34
CA ARG A 281 13.42 -10.35 -10.26
C ARG A 281 13.90 -9.63 -8.99
N ARG A 282 13.91 -10.32 -7.86
CA ARG A 282 14.34 -9.76 -6.57
C ARG A 282 15.86 -9.50 -6.54
N PRO A 283 16.72 -10.42 -6.99
CA PRO A 283 18.16 -10.15 -7.18
C PRO A 283 18.45 -9.01 -8.17
N LEU A 284 17.73 -8.93 -9.29
CA LEU A 284 17.84 -7.85 -10.28
C LEU A 284 17.59 -6.47 -9.65
N LEU A 285 16.49 -6.31 -8.90
CA LEU A 285 16.15 -5.05 -8.25
C LEU A 285 17.13 -4.67 -7.14
N ASN A 286 17.63 -5.66 -6.39
CA ASN A 286 18.64 -5.40 -5.36
C ASN A 286 19.95 -4.87 -5.97
N ALA A 287 20.40 -5.45 -7.08
CA ALA A 287 21.59 -4.99 -7.79
C ALA A 287 21.41 -3.55 -8.33
N LEU A 288 20.25 -3.25 -8.92
CA LEU A 288 19.95 -1.90 -9.41
C LEU A 288 19.86 -0.85 -8.29
N ARG A 289 19.34 -1.20 -7.10
CA ARG A 289 19.31 -0.29 -5.94
C ARG A 289 20.70 -0.01 -5.39
N ARG A 290 21.55 -1.03 -5.25
CA ARG A 290 22.95 -0.83 -4.87
C ARG A 290 23.71 0.03 -5.87
N LEU A 291 23.44 -0.19 -7.16
CA LEU A 291 24.00 0.62 -8.23
C LEU A 291 23.59 2.09 -8.11
N ARG A 292 22.31 2.37 -7.82
CA ARG A 292 21.82 3.74 -7.58
C ARG A 292 22.54 4.41 -6.42
N ASP A 293 22.68 3.70 -5.31
CA ASP A 293 23.31 4.25 -4.10
C ASP A 293 24.81 4.54 -4.34
N LEU A 294 25.48 3.75 -5.20
CA LEU A 294 26.88 4.01 -5.61
C LEU A 294 27.03 5.24 -6.52
N VAL A 295 26.03 5.56 -7.34
CA VAL A 295 26.09 6.67 -8.32
C VAL A 295 25.27 7.88 -7.91
N GLU A 296 24.85 7.97 -6.64
CA GLU A 296 23.94 9.01 -6.13
C GLU A 296 24.47 10.44 -6.38
N ASN A 297 25.80 10.61 -6.31
CA ASN A 297 26.45 11.91 -6.54
C ASN A 297 26.64 12.25 -8.03
N ALA A 298 26.38 11.31 -8.94
CA ALA A 298 26.45 11.49 -10.39
C ALA A 298 25.03 11.65 -10.95
N SER A 299 24.55 12.90 -10.95
CA SER A 299 23.15 13.29 -11.18
C SER A 299 22.53 12.81 -12.50
N GLY A 300 23.31 12.52 -13.54
CA GLY A 300 22.82 11.90 -14.78
C GLY A 300 22.58 10.39 -14.64
N LEU A 301 23.48 9.67 -13.98
CA LEU A 301 23.44 8.21 -13.84
C LEU A 301 22.35 7.76 -12.86
N ALA A 302 22.14 8.51 -11.77
CA ALA A 302 21.10 8.19 -10.79
C ALA A 302 19.69 8.21 -11.40
N VAL A 303 19.44 9.10 -12.37
CA VAL A 303 18.16 9.18 -13.09
C VAL A 303 17.97 7.99 -14.04
N THR A 304 19.01 7.60 -14.77
CA THR A 304 18.98 6.44 -15.66
C THR A 304 18.75 5.14 -14.87
N VAL A 305 19.44 4.96 -13.74
CA VAL A 305 19.26 3.80 -12.86
C VAL A 305 17.86 3.78 -12.25
N ALA A 306 17.33 4.94 -11.84
CA ALA A 306 15.97 5.06 -11.34
C ALA A 306 14.91 4.68 -12.39
N ALA A 307 15.10 5.04 -13.66
CA ALA A 307 14.22 4.63 -14.75
C ALA A 307 14.26 3.11 -14.99
N LEU A 308 15.46 2.51 -14.91
CA LEU A 308 15.66 1.06 -15.02
C LEU A 308 15.01 0.27 -13.87
N ILE A 309 15.08 0.79 -12.64
CA ILE A 309 14.38 0.22 -11.48
C ILE A 309 12.86 0.18 -11.74
N ARG A 310 12.29 1.27 -12.27
CA ARG A 310 10.86 1.33 -12.67
C ARG A 310 10.51 0.35 -13.78
N LEU A 311 11.36 0.22 -14.81
CA LEU A 311 11.15 -0.72 -15.93
C LEU A 311 11.24 -2.19 -15.48
N ALA A 312 12.11 -2.51 -14.53
CA ALA A 312 12.14 -3.82 -13.87
C ALA A 312 10.99 -4.03 -12.86
N GLY A 313 10.11 -3.01 -12.73
CA GLY A 313 8.97 -2.93 -11.82
C GLY A 313 9.34 -2.95 -10.33
N GLY A 314 10.42 -2.27 -9.97
CA GLY A 314 10.67 -1.77 -8.62
C GLY A 314 10.43 -0.26 -8.55
N GLU A 315 10.09 0.26 -7.37
CA GLU A 315 10.04 1.70 -7.11
C GLU A 315 11.32 2.16 -6.39
N VAL A 316 11.72 3.41 -6.67
CA VAL A 316 13.01 4.06 -6.31
C VAL A 316 12.85 4.83 -5.02
#